data_AF-A0A6G8F1V5-F1
#
_entry.id   AF-A0A6G8F1V5-F1
#
_cell.length_a   1.000
_cell.length_b   1.000
_cell.length_c   1.000
_cell.angle_alpha   90.00
_cell.angle_beta   90.00
_cell.angle_gamma   90.00
#
_symmetry.space_group_name_H-M   'P 1'
#
loop_
_entity.id
_entity.type
_entity.pdbx_description
1 polymer ?
#
loop_
_entity_poly.entity_id
_entity_poly.type
_entity_poly.pdbx_seq_one_letter_code
_entity_poly.pdbx_strand_id
1 'polypeptide(L)'
;MFKKFLVSALLFTAACTSAQDQGKTPETIRGQLNRCMLDRTYDLKDAGKLENADKWTTAREILSLCKRRLHISGSEINDTQSLNIIVSTIDSLR
;
A
#
# COMPACT_ATOMS: atom_id res chain seq x y z
N MET A 1 -32.08 56.44 -7.60
CA MET A 1 -32.88 55.38 -8.23
C MET A 1 -32.18 54.95 -9.51
N PHE A 2 -31.36 53.89 -9.48
CA PHE A 2 -30.80 53.22 -10.66
C PHE A 2 -30.70 51.71 -10.37
N LYS A 3 -31.15 50.93 -11.36
CA LYS A 3 -31.41 49.49 -11.32
C LYS A 3 -30.15 48.65 -11.60
N LYS A 4 -30.07 47.52 -10.89
CA LYS A 4 -29.72 46.13 -11.33
C LYS A 4 -28.44 45.91 -12.14
N PHE A 5 -27.56 45.05 -11.62
CA PHE A 5 -27.03 43.88 -12.34
C PHE A 5 -26.75 42.74 -11.34
N LEU A 6 -27.40 41.59 -11.56
CA LEU A 6 -26.93 40.28 -11.10
C LEU A 6 -25.54 40.02 -11.73
N VAL A 7 -24.68 39.26 -11.05
CA VAL A 7 -24.00 38.08 -11.61
C VAL A 7 -23.16 37.43 -10.49
N SER A 8 -23.40 36.13 -10.38
CA SER A 8 -22.71 35.13 -9.57
C SER A 8 -21.19 35.17 -9.69
N ALA A 9 -20.50 34.93 -8.58
CA ALA A 9 -19.37 34.01 -8.54
C ALA A 9 -19.06 33.66 -7.07
N LEU A 10 -19.72 32.60 -6.58
CA LEU A 10 -19.08 31.77 -5.58
C LEU A 10 -17.79 31.23 -6.19
N LEU A 11 -16.64 31.71 -5.73
CA LEU A 11 -15.40 30.96 -5.85
C LEU A 11 -15.03 30.49 -4.45
N PHE A 12 -15.64 29.35 -4.09
CA PHE A 12 -15.02 28.37 -3.23
C PHE A 12 -13.65 28.04 -3.82
N THR A 13 -12.57 28.65 -3.33
CA THR A 13 -11.24 28.09 -3.51
C THR A 13 -11.08 26.94 -2.53
N ALA A 14 -11.83 25.87 -2.78
CA ALA A 14 -11.46 24.54 -2.37
C ALA A 14 -10.24 24.13 -3.20
N ALA A 15 -9.08 24.08 -2.55
CA ALA A 15 -8.03 23.15 -2.92
C ALA A 15 -7.13 22.99 -1.69
N CYS A 16 -7.60 22.17 -0.77
CA CYS A 16 -6.74 21.48 0.18
C CYS A 16 -5.58 20.82 -0.58
N THR A 17 -4.37 20.99 -0.06
CA THR A 17 -3.30 20.00 -0.04
C THR A 17 -2.98 19.26 -1.36
N SER A 18 -1.82 19.59 -1.91
CA SER A 18 -0.79 18.55 -2.09
C SER A 18 0.58 19.23 -2.06
N ALA A 19 1.30 19.07 -0.96
CA ALA A 19 2.75 19.11 -1.02
C ALA A 19 3.13 18.01 -2.02
N GLN A 20 3.53 18.41 -3.23
CA GLN A 20 4.09 17.48 -4.18
C GLN A 20 5.38 16.93 -3.55
N ASP A 21 5.38 15.65 -3.21
CA ASP A 21 6.52 14.90 -2.69
C ASP A 21 7.58 14.78 -3.81
N GLN A 22 8.26 15.89 -4.12
CA GLN A 22 9.19 16.09 -5.26
C GLN A 22 10.53 15.36 -5.07
N GLY A 23 10.52 14.08 -4.74
CA GLY A 23 11.80 13.37 -4.56
C GLY A 23 11.76 11.85 -4.43
N LYS A 24 10.58 11.21 -4.46
CA LYS A 24 10.52 9.75 -4.43
C LYS A 24 10.28 9.24 -5.85
N THR A 25 11.22 8.44 -6.36
CA THR A 25 10.99 7.61 -7.54
C THR A 25 9.64 6.90 -7.35
N PRO A 26 8.69 7.01 -8.28
CA PRO A 26 7.41 6.31 -8.16
C PRO A 26 7.66 4.83 -7.92
N GLU A 27 7.11 4.29 -6.83
CA GLU A 27 7.29 2.87 -6.55
C GLU A 27 6.61 2.05 -7.64
N THR A 28 7.36 1.14 -8.25
CA THR A 28 6.77 0.10 -9.13
C THR A 28 5.71 -0.68 -8.36
N ILE A 29 4.70 -1.22 -9.05
CA ILE A 29 3.64 -2.04 -8.42
C ILE A 29 4.24 -3.17 -7.58
N ARG A 30 5.33 -3.80 -8.04
CA ARG A 30 6.08 -4.80 -7.27
C ARG A 30 6.72 -4.22 -6.01
N GLY A 31 7.26 -3.01 -6.07
CA GLY A 31 7.79 -2.30 -4.90
C GLY A 31 6.71 -2.04 -3.86
N GLN A 32 5.54 -1.56 -4.29
CA GLN A 32 4.39 -1.33 -3.42
C GLN A 32 3.90 -2.64 -2.78
N LEU A 33 3.84 -3.73 -3.57
CA LEU A 33 3.49 -5.05 -3.06
C LEU A 33 4.47 -5.51 -1.98
N ASN A 34 5.78 -5.49 -2.29
CA ASN A 34 6.80 -5.95 -1.35
C ASN A 34 6.81 -5.12 -0.06
N ARG A 35 6.64 -3.79 -0.16
CA ARG A 35 6.48 -2.90 1.00
C ARG A 35 5.27 -3.31 1.85
N CYS A 36 4.09 -3.46 1.24
CA CYS A 36 2.89 -3.90 1.96
C CYS A 36 3.11 -5.24 2.67
N MET A 37 3.75 -6.20 2.00
CA MET A 37 4.01 -7.51 2.58
C MET A 37 5.01 -7.44 3.74
N LEU A 38 6.06 -6.61 3.63
CA LEU A 38 7.02 -6.38 4.69
C LEU A 38 6.36 -5.73 5.91
N ASP A 39 5.62 -4.63 5.70
CA ASP A 39 4.91 -3.92 6.77
C ASP A 39 3.99 -4.89 7.52
N ARG A 40 3.22 -5.70 6.79
CA ARG A 40 2.34 -6.69 7.40
C ARG A 40 3.09 -7.78 8.16
N THR A 41 4.28 -8.16 7.70
CA THR A 41 5.11 -9.16 8.39
C THR A 41 5.61 -8.59 9.73
N TYR A 42 6.06 -7.34 9.75
CA TYR A 42 6.45 -6.65 10.98
C TYR A 42 5.26 -6.47 11.94
N ASP A 43 4.07 -6.11 11.46
CA ASP A 43 2.87 -6.06 12.30
C ASP A 43 2.59 -7.40 13.01
N LEU A 44 2.80 -8.52 12.31
CA LEU A 44 2.61 -9.86 12.87
C LEU A 44 3.70 -10.21 13.87
N LYS A 45 4.94 -9.78 13.61
CA LYS A 45 6.06 -9.94 14.56
C LYS A 45 5.75 -9.20 15.86
N ASP A 46 5.38 -7.93 15.78
CA ASP A 46 5.10 -7.08 16.94
C ASP A 46 3.89 -7.58 17.73
N ALA A 47 2.96 -8.27 17.07
CA ALA A 47 1.82 -8.94 17.70
C ALA A 47 2.14 -10.34 18.26
N GLY A 48 3.38 -10.83 18.17
CA GLY A 48 3.77 -12.18 18.62
C GLY A 48 3.17 -13.32 17.79
N LYS A 49 2.72 -13.04 16.56
CA LYS A 49 2.00 -14.00 15.70
C LYS A 49 2.90 -14.79 14.76
N LEU A 50 4.21 -14.53 14.75
CA LEU A 50 5.14 -15.22 13.84
C LEU A 50 5.83 -16.45 14.44
N GLU A 51 5.96 -16.54 15.77
CA GLU A 51 6.80 -17.53 16.47
C GLU A 51 6.45 -18.98 16.09
N ASN A 52 5.16 -19.31 15.97
CA ASN A 52 4.68 -20.67 15.70
C ASN A 52 3.87 -20.80 14.41
N ALA A 53 3.79 -19.74 13.59
CA ALA A 53 3.02 -19.78 12.36
C ALA A 53 3.69 -20.66 11.29
N ASP A 54 2.95 -21.19 10.31
CA ASP A 54 3.59 -21.73 9.11
C ASP A 54 4.00 -20.59 8.18
N LYS A 55 5.28 -20.51 7.82
CA LYS A 55 5.83 -19.36 7.08
C LYS A 55 5.26 -19.22 5.68
N TRP A 56 5.03 -20.34 5.00
CA TRP A 56 4.52 -20.33 3.63
C TRP A 56 3.04 -19.98 3.60
N THR A 57 2.25 -20.50 4.54
CA THR A 57 0.84 -20.14 4.71
C THR A 57 0.71 -18.66 5.05
N THR A 58 1.47 -18.19 6.04
CA THR A 58 1.50 -16.78 6.45
C THR A 58 1.88 -15.87 5.27
N ALA A 59 2.95 -16.19 4.53
CA ALA A 59 3.39 -15.39 3.39
C ALA A 59 2.32 -15.33 2.27
N ARG A 60 1.60 -16.42 2.00
CA ARG A 60 0.51 -16.45 1.01
C ARG A 60 -0.70 -15.64 1.46
N GLU A 61 -1.06 -15.69 2.74
CA GLU A 61 -2.12 -14.85 3.29
C GLU A 61 -1.80 -13.37 3.21
N ILE A 62 -0.56 -13.00 3.56
CA ILE A 62 -0.05 -11.63 3.42
C ILE A 62 -0.07 -11.20 1.95
N LEU A 63 0.40 -12.04 1.03
CA LEU A 63 0.35 -11.77 -0.41
C LEU A 63 -1.08 -11.48 -0.87
N SER A 64 -2.03 -12.35 -0.54
CA SER A 64 -3.43 -12.20 -0.92
C SER A 64 -4.04 -10.91 -0.36
N LEU A 65 -3.75 -10.58 0.91
CA LEU A 65 -4.18 -9.34 1.54
C LEU A 65 -3.62 -8.11 0.81
N CYS A 66 -2.33 -8.10 0.53
CA CYS A 66 -1.67 -6.97 -0.11
C CYS A 66 -2.08 -6.78 -1.57
N LYS A 67 -2.24 -7.87 -2.35
CA LYS A 67 -2.77 -7.78 -3.71
C LYS A 67 -4.18 -7.18 -3.72
N ARG A 68 -5.05 -7.57 -2.78
CA ARG A 68 -6.39 -6.97 -2.63
C ARG A 68 -6.33 -5.48 -2.27
N ARG A 69 -5.49 -5.09 -1.30
CA ARG A 69 -5.35 -3.68 -0.89
C ARG A 69 -4.85 -2.78 -2.01
N LEU A 70 -3.92 -3.29 -2.82
CA LEU A 70 -3.29 -2.57 -3.92
C LEU A 70 -4.03 -2.73 -5.26
N HIS A 71 -5.16 -3.45 -5.28
CA HIS A 71 -5.93 -3.75 -6.50
C HIS A 71 -5.08 -4.38 -7.61
N ILE A 72 -4.12 -5.22 -7.24
CA ILE A 72 -3.21 -5.92 -8.17
C ILE A 72 -3.91 -7.15 -8.73
N SER A 73 -3.96 -7.27 -10.05
CA SER A 73 -4.47 -8.46 -10.72
C SER A 73 -3.46 -9.62 -10.71
N GLY A 74 -3.95 -10.85 -10.88
CA GLY A 74 -3.12 -12.05 -10.81
C GLY A 74 -1.98 -12.11 -11.83
N SER A 75 -2.14 -11.50 -13.00
CA SER A 75 -1.20 -11.58 -14.13
C SER A 75 -0.07 -10.55 -14.13
N GLU A 76 -0.15 -9.52 -13.28
CA GLU A 76 0.77 -8.37 -13.35
C GLU A 76 2.12 -8.63 -12.65
N ILE A 77 2.20 -9.64 -11.78
CA ILE A 77 3.38 -9.87 -10.93
C ILE A 77 3.70 -11.36 -10.83
N ASN A 78 5.00 -11.68 -10.89
CA ASN A 78 5.51 -12.98 -10.49
C ASN A 78 5.51 -13.11 -8.96
N ASP A 79 4.41 -13.65 -8.43
CA ASP A 79 4.18 -13.84 -6.99
C ASP A 79 5.29 -14.66 -6.30
N THR A 80 5.96 -15.58 -7.02
CA THR A 80 7.01 -16.44 -6.45
C THR A 80 8.18 -15.63 -5.90
N GLN A 81 8.56 -14.54 -6.58
CA GLN A 81 9.68 -13.71 -6.11
C GLN A 81 9.32 -13.00 -4.79
N SER A 82 8.12 -12.41 -4.72
CA SER A 82 7.65 -11.74 -3.50
C SER A 82 7.45 -12.72 -2.35
N LEU A 83 6.95 -13.93 -2.62
CA LEU A 83 6.81 -14.99 -1.61
C LEU A 83 8.16 -15.40 -1.02
N ASN A 84 9.18 -15.64 -1.86
CA ASN A 84 10.50 -16.04 -1.38
C ASN A 84 11.14 -14.98 -0.46
N ILE A 85 11.01 -13.70 -0.81
CA ILE A 85 11.50 -12.58 0.02
C ILE A 85 10.83 -12.60 1.40
N ILE A 86 9.51 -12.74 1.42
CA ILE A 86 8.72 -12.62 2.65
C ILE A 86 8.86 -13.86 3.53
N VAL A 87 8.96 -15.05 2.94
CA VAL A 87 9.30 -16.27 3.69
C VAL A 87 10.66 -16.14 4.36
N SER A 88 11.69 -15.67 3.65
CA SER A 88 13.02 -15.43 4.23
C SER A 88 12.97 -14.38 5.35
N THR A 89 12.11 -13.38 5.21
CA THR A 89 11.91 -12.35 6.24
C THR A 89 11.24 -12.94 7.48
N ILE A 90 10.18 -13.74 7.31
CA ILE A 90 9.52 -14.44 8.41
C ILE A 90 10.52 -15.34 9.16
N ASP A 91 11.35 -16.10 8.44
CA ASP A 91 12.40 -16.93 9.05
C ASP A 91 13.42 -16.10 9.87
N SER A 92 13.71 -14.89 9.43
CA SER A 92 14.70 -14.02 10.10
C SER A 92 14.13 -13.26 11.31
N LEU A 93 12.81 -13.13 11.40
CA LEU A 93 12.13 -12.38 12.47
C LEU A 93 11.58 -13.25 13.59
N ARG A 94 11.54 -14.57 13.39
CA ARG A 94 11.31 -15.57 14.45
C ARG A 94 12.54 -15.66 15.34
#